data_AF-A0A3D0Y740-F1
#
_entry.id   AF-A0A3D0Y740-F1
#
_cell.length_a   1.000
_cell.length_b   1.000
_cell.length_c   1.000
_cell.angle_alpha   90.00
_cell.angle_beta   90.00
_cell.angle_gamma   90.00
#
_symmetry.space_group_name_H-M   'P 1'
#
loop_
_entity.id
_entity.type
_entity.pdbx_description
1 polymer ?
#
loop_
_entity_poly.entity_id
_entity_poly.type
_entity_poly.pdbx_seq_one_letter_code
_entity_poly.pdbx_strand_id
1 'polypeptide(L)' 'MSKVLAIKEENIYEIDEEKYVDIYVNDKIQKQKIKTGIKEGEYIEVVEKLTEKENIVKIIENIK' A
#
# COMPACT_ATOMS: atom_id res chain seq x y z
N MET A 1 -8.96 14.68 -7.56
CA MET A 1 -9.26 13.23 -7.51
C MET A 1 -8.23 12.60 -6.60
N SER A 2 -8.65 12.05 -5.46
CA SER A 2 -7.76 11.23 -4.63
C SER A 2 -7.58 9.89 -5.35
N LYS A 3 -6.36 9.54 -5.72
CA LYS A 3 -6.06 8.23 -6.31
C LYS A 3 -6.06 7.18 -5.19
N VAL A 4 -6.89 6.16 -5.33
CA VAL A 4 -6.88 4.96 -4.48
C VAL A 4 -5.82 4.03 -5.04
N LEU A 5 -4.92 3.53 -4.18
CA LEU A 5 -3.90 2.55 -4.60
C LEU A 5 -4.35 1.16 -4.14
N ALA A 6 -4.33 0.18 -5.03
CA ALA A 6 -4.59 -1.21 -4.67
C ALA A 6 -3.25 -1.93 -4.42
N ILE A 7 -3.14 -2.64 -3.30
CA ILE A 7 -1.95 -3.44 -2.94
C ILE A 7 -2.41 -4.87 -2.66
N LYS A 8 -1.63 -5.87 -3.06
CA LYS A 8 -1.96 -7.24 -2.70
C LYS A 8 -1.87 -7.46 -1.19
N GLU A 9 -2.83 -8.19 -0.65
CA GLU A 9 -2.93 -8.52 0.77
C GLU A 9 -1.66 -9.20 1.31
N GLU A 10 -0.99 -10.02 0.50
CA GLU A 10 0.28 -10.69 0.88
C GLU A 10 1.41 -9.71 1.26
N ASN A 11 1.35 -8.46 0.80
CA ASN A 11 2.35 -7.43 1.11
C ASN A 11 1.97 -6.59 2.34
N ILE A 12 0.79 -6.84 2.93
CA ILE A 12 0.30 -6.12 4.09
C ILE A 12 0.54 -6.99 5.32
N TYR A 13 1.14 -6.40 6.35
CA TYR A 13 1.36 -7.07 7.64
C TYR A 13 0.77 -6.24 8.78
N GLU A 14 0.37 -6.93 9.85
CA GLU A 14 -0.29 -6.34 11.00
C GLU A 14 0.62 -6.40 12.23
N ILE A 15 0.74 -5.27 12.94
CA ILE A 15 1.50 -5.11 14.19
C ILE A 15 0.64 -4.26 15.12
N ASP A 16 0.38 -4.75 16.33
CA ASP A 16 -0.45 -4.04 17.34
C ASP A 16 -1.81 -3.58 16.78
N GLU A 17 -2.50 -4.45 16.02
CA GLU A 17 -3.78 -4.16 15.33
C GLU A 17 -3.69 -3.07 14.24
N GLU A 18 -2.48 -2.62 13.90
CA GLU A 18 -2.23 -1.64 12.85
C GLU A 18 -1.61 -2.29 11.60
N LYS A 19 -2.04 -1.85 10.42
CA LYS A 19 -1.58 -2.41 9.13
C LYS A 19 -0.46 -1.59 8.52
N TYR A 20 0.51 -2.29 7.94
CA TYR A 20 1.71 -1.72 7.36
C TYR A 20 2.06 -2.37 6.03
N VAL A 21 2.81 -1.64 5.22
CA VAL A 21 3.46 -2.11 3.99
C VAL A 21 4.89 -1.60 3.95
N ASP A 22 5.75 -2.35 3.26
CA ASP A 22 7.10 -1.90 2.95
C ASP A 22 7.11 -1.08 1.65
N ILE A 23 7.64 0.13 1.72
CA ILE A 23 7.77 1.05 0.57
C ILE A 23 9.25 1.35 0.30
N TYR A 24 9.60 1.64 -0.96
CA TYR A 24 10.94 2.05 -1.36
C TYR A 24 10.99 3.57 -1.49
N VAL A 25 11.80 4.21 -0.66
CA VAL A 25 11.96 5.67 -0.69
C VAL A 25 13.44 5.98 -0.61
N ASN A 26 13.97 6.63 -1.64
CA ASN A 26 15.39 7.02 -1.74
C ASN A 26 16.34 5.83 -1.51
N ASP A 27 16.16 4.75 -2.26
CA ASP A 27 16.96 3.53 -2.20
C ASP A 27 16.93 2.77 -0.86
N LYS A 28 15.94 3.08 -0.01
CA LYS A 28 15.75 2.42 1.29
C LYS A 28 14.34 1.88 1.43
N ILE A 29 14.25 0.70 2.04
CA ILE A 29 12.97 0.13 2.46
C ILE A 29 12.55 0.85 3.75
N GLN A 30 11.33 1.37 3.76
CA GLN A 30 10.70 1.98 4.92
C GLN A 30 9.36 1.32 5.19
N LYS A 31 9.04 1.15 6.48
CA LYS A 31 7.73 0.65 6.90
C LYS A 31 6.75 1.80 6.95
N GLN A 32 5.66 1.69 6.20
CA GLN A 32 4.63 2.71 6.16
C GLN A 32 3.33 2.15 6.72
N LYS A 33 2.79 2.84 7.73
CA LYS A 33 1.45 2.58 8.23
C LYS A 33 0.42 2.97 7.19
N ILE A 34 -0.51 2.08 6.90
CA ILE A 34 -1.59 2.29 5.93
C ILE A 34 -2.95 2.11 6.56
N LYS A 35 -3.97 2.69 5.92
CA LYS A 35 -5.36 2.34 6.16
C LYS A 35 -5.89 1.61 4.93
N THR A 36 -6.48 0.44 5.19
CA THR A 36 -7.07 -0.41 4.16
C THR A 36 -8.57 -0.16 4.04
N GLY A 37 -9.08 -0.13 2.82
CA GLY A 37 -10.49 -0.02 2.48
C GLY A 37 -11.06 -1.36 2.02
N ILE A 38 -11.75 -1.35 0.87
CA ILE A 38 -12.43 -2.54 0.33
C ILE A 38 -11.39 -3.55 -0.15
N LYS A 39 -11.65 -4.83 0.11
CA LYS A 39 -10.90 -5.95 -0.44
C LYS A 39 -11.64 -6.48 -1.67
N GLU A 40 -10.95 -6.56 -2.80
CA GLU A 40 -11.44 -7.16 -4.03
C GLU A 40 -10.48 -8.27 -4.47
N GLY A 41 -10.87 -9.51 -4.21
CA GLY A 41 -10.03 -10.67 -4.47
C GLY A 41 -8.76 -10.66 -3.63
N GLU A 42 -7.60 -10.69 -4.29
CA GLU A 42 -6.28 -10.66 -3.66
C GLU A 42 -5.78 -9.23 -3.36
N TYR A 43 -6.51 -8.22 -3.81
CA TYR A 43 -6.13 -6.81 -3.71
C TYR A 43 -6.93 -6.10 -2.62
N ILE A 44 -6.27 -5.18 -1.94
CA ILE A 44 -6.83 -4.34 -0.89
C ILE A 44 -6.59 -2.88 -1.27
N GLU A 45 -7.65 -2.10 -1.29
CA GLU A 45 -7.57 -0.66 -1.48
C GLU A 45 -6.85 0.00 -0.29
N VAL A 46 -5.95 0.92 -0.57
CA VAL A 46 -5.29 1.78 0.41
C VAL A 46 -5.86 3.18 0.27
N VAL A 47 -6.55 3.61 1.33
CA VAL A 47 -7.34 4.84 1.38
C VAL A 47 -6.57 6.04 1.94
N GLU A 48 -5.43 5.81 2.58
CA GLU A 48 -4.70 6.89 3.24
C GLU A 48 -3.17 6.68 3.20
N LYS A 49 -2.44 7.79 2.97
CA LYS A 49 -1.03 8.01 3.35
C LYS A 49 0.10 7.46 2.49
N LEU A 50 -0.17 7.07 1.24
CA LEU A 50 0.88 6.79 0.26
C LEU A 50 1.03 7.98 -0.67
N THR A 51 2.14 8.70 -0.54
CA THR A 51 2.43 9.85 -1.41
C THR A 51 2.90 9.31 -2.77
N GLU A 52 2.37 9.80 -3.90
CA GLU A 52 2.71 9.32 -5.27
C GLU A 52 4.23 9.30 -5.59
N LYS A 53 5.07 9.94 -4.77
CA LYS A 53 6.52 10.01 -4.92
C LYS A 53 7.29 8.90 -4.18
N GLU A 54 6.59 8.09 -3.40
CA GLU A 54 7.17 6.96 -2.69
C GLU A 54 7.01 5.72 -3.59
N ASN A 55 8.11 5.24 -4.14
CA ASN A 55 8.13 4.08 -5.03
C ASN A 55 7.79 2.84 -4.19
N ILE A 56 6.52 2.47 -4.10
CA ILE A 56 6.10 1.23 -3.45
C ILE A 56 6.76 0.08 -4.21
N VAL A 57 7.53 -0.78 -3.51
CA VAL A 57 8.34 -1.87 -4.10
C VAL A 57 7.50 -2.83 -4.95
N LYS A 58 6.18 -2.81 -4.85
CA LYS A 58 5.27 -3.52 -5.73
C LYS A 58 3.93 -2.78 -5.88
N ILE A 59 3.85 -1.87 -6.86
CA ILE A 59 2.56 -1.51 -7.45
C ILE A 59 2.29 -2.55 -8.55
N ILE A 60 1.39 -3.49 -8.27
CA ILE A 60 0.94 -4.43 -9.29
C ILE A 60 -0.26 -3.78 -9.98
N GLU A 61 0.04 -3.24 -11.16
CA GLU A 61 -0.86 -2.78 -12.22
C GLU A 61 -1.75 -1.54 -11.96
N ASN A 62 -1.65 -0.59 -12.89
CA ASN A 62 -2.71 0.40 -13.13
C ASN A 62 -3.95 -0.38 -13.59
N ILE A 63 -4.96 -0.50 -12.73
CA ILE A 63 -6.28 -0.95 -13.17
C ILE A 63 -6.81 0.12 -14.13
N LYS A 64 -7.02 -0.27 -15.38
CA LYS A 64 -7.38 0.61 -16.51
C LYS A 64 -8.88 0.74 -16.67
#